data_AF-A0A410QDA5-F1
#
_entry.id   AF-A0A410QDA5-F1
#
_cell.length_a   1.000
_cell.length_b   1.000
_cell.length_c   1.000
_cell.angle_alpha   90.00
_cell.angle_beta   90.00
_cell.angle_gamma   90.00
#
_symmetry.space_group_name_H-M   'P 1'
#
loop_
_entity.id
_entity.type
_entity.pdbx_description
1 polymer ?
#
loop_
_entity_poly.entity_id
_entity_poly.type
_entity_poly.pdbx_seq_one_letter_code
_entity_poly.pdbx_strand_id
1 'polypeptide(L)' 'MRNRNAKERYVEILSFQHFANYNTFTTDGDDFRNKVLKNKIDVSVVLDIECVDMFARRFD' A
#
# COMPACT_ATOMS: atom_id res chain seq x y z
N MET A 1 2.35 -35.71 -5.63
CA MET A 1 1.92 -34.72 -4.61
C MET A 1 2.89 -33.54 -4.67
N ARG A 2 2.48 -32.36 -5.14
CA ARG A 2 3.36 -31.18 -5.25
C ARG A 2 3.44 -30.47 -3.89
N ASN A 3 4.57 -30.59 -3.21
CA ASN A 3 4.90 -29.85 -2.01
C ASN A 3 5.29 -28.41 -2.38
N ARG A 4 4.33 -27.48 -2.36
CA ARG A 4 4.56 -26.03 -2.53
C ARG A 4 4.89 -25.43 -1.17
N ASN A 5 6.15 -25.43 -0.76
CA ASN A 5 6.58 -24.64 0.39
C ASN A 5 7.00 -23.23 -0.05
N ALA A 6 6.02 -22.40 -0.43
CA ALA A 6 6.14 -20.94 -0.33
C ALA A 6 5.65 -20.55 1.07
N LYS A 7 6.47 -20.83 2.08
CA LYS A 7 6.02 -20.77 3.49
C LYS A 7 5.91 -19.36 4.06
N GLU A 8 6.35 -18.33 3.36
CA GLU A 8 6.45 -16.99 3.93
C GLU A 8 5.88 -15.97 2.94
N ARG A 9 4.56 -15.75 3.01
CA ARG A 9 3.96 -14.51 2.50
C ARG A 9 4.36 -13.40 3.46
N TYR A 10 5.08 -12.42 2.98
CA TYR A 10 5.51 -11.27 3.78
C TYR A 10 4.65 -10.07 3.42
N VAL A 11 3.97 -9.51 4.42
CA VAL A 11 3.23 -8.26 4.29
C VAL A 11 4.00 -7.17 5.02
N GLU A 12 4.45 -6.16 4.29
CA GLU A 12 5.08 -4.97 4.86
C GLU A 12 4.17 -3.75 4.66
N ILE A 13 4.01 -2.98 5.73
CA ILE A 13 3.27 -1.72 5.70
C ILE A 13 4.28 -0.60 5.90
N LEU A 14 4.55 0.15 4.83
CA LEU A 14 5.35 1.36 4.89
C LEU A 14 4.41 2.55 5.11
N SER A 15 4.54 3.18 6.28
CA SER A 15 3.79 4.39 6.62
C SER A 15 4.73 5.58 6.70
N PHE A 16 4.53 6.57 5.84
CA PHE A 16 5.34 7.78 5.83
C PHE A 16 4.49 9.01 5.50
N GLN A 17 5.02 10.17 5.90
CA GLN A 17 4.43 11.46 5.56
C GLN A 17 5.13 12.03 4.34
N HIS A 18 4.34 12.31 3.29
CA HIS A 18 4.83 12.97 2.10
C HIS A 18 4.47 14.47 2.16
N PHE A 19 5.49 15.33 2.09
CA PHE A 19 5.30 16.77 2.04
C PHE A 19 4.94 17.20 0.63
N ALA A 20 3.64 17.35 0.37
CA ALA A 20 3.09 17.82 -0.88
C ALA A 20 1.93 18.78 -0.61
N ASN A 21 1.83 19.83 -1.42
CA ASN A 21 0.72 20.77 -1.36
C ASN A 21 -0.46 20.23 -2.19
N TYR A 22 -1.62 20.05 -1.58
CA TYR A 22 -2.84 19.62 -2.25
C TYR A 22 -4.07 20.27 -1.59
N ASN A 23 -5.15 20.38 -2.35
CA ASN A 23 -6.42 20.84 -1.81
C ASN A 23 -7.31 19.65 -1.46
N THR A 24 -7.92 19.67 -0.28
CA THR A 24 -8.90 18.66 0.14
C THR A 24 -10.14 19.32 0.74
N PHE A 25 -11.25 18.59 0.76
CA PHE A 25 -12.46 19.02 1.45
C PHE A 25 -12.41 18.55 2.90
N THR A 26 -12.82 19.39 3.84
CA THR A 26 -12.93 19.02 5.25
C THR A 26 -14.26 18.32 5.51
N THR A 27 -14.27 17.54 6.58
CA THR A 27 -15.50 16.94 7.12
C THR A 27 -16.37 17.94 7.88
N ASP A 28 -15.92 19.18 8.02
CA ASP A 28 -16.58 20.20 8.84
C ASP A 28 -17.55 21.06 8.00
N GLY A 29 -18.75 21.29 8.54
CA GLY A 29 -19.82 22.07 7.94
C GLY A 29 -20.92 21.22 7.30
N ASP A 30 -22.07 21.84 7.01
CA ASP A 30 -23.31 21.12 6.63
C ASP A 30 -23.24 20.36 5.31
N ASP A 31 -22.29 20.68 4.42
CA ASP A 31 -22.25 20.16 3.04
C ASP A 31 -20.89 19.63 2.57
N PHE A 32 -19.88 19.49 3.45
CA PHE A 32 -18.52 19.04 3.08
C PHE A 32 -17.85 19.87 1.96
N ARG A 33 -18.27 21.12 1.75
CA ARG A 33 -17.77 21.99 0.66
C ARG A 33 -16.57 22.84 1.05
N ASN A 34 -16.15 22.77 2.32
CA ASN A 34 -15.04 23.56 2.83
C ASN A 34 -13.71 23.02 2.29
N LYS A 35 -13.15 23.69 1.30
CA LYS A 35 -11.87 23.34 0.69
C LYS A 35 -10.72 23.98 1.46
N VAL A 36 -9.72 23.19 1.82
CA VAL A 36 -8.52 23.63 2.54
C VAL A 36 -7.26 23.19 1.79
N LEU A 37 -6.23 24.03 1.84
CA LEU A 37 -4.89 23.68 1.39
C LEU A 37 -4.18 22.90 2.50
N LYS A 38 -3.64 21.73 2.16
CA LYS A 38 -2.84 20.88 3.04
C LYS A 38 -1.43 20.76 2.45
N ASN A 39 -0.44 20.69 3.33
CA ASN A 39 1.00 20.61 2.99
C ASN A 39 1.61 19.22 3.24
N LYS A 40 0.79 18.26 3.68
CA LYS A 40 1.22 16.92 4.06
C LYS A 40 0.15 15.88 3.74
N ILE A 41 0.59 14.76 3.20
CA ILE A 41 -0.23 13.58 2.92
C ILE A 41 0.34 12.43 3.74
N ASP A 42 -0.50 11.76 4.49
CA ASP A 42 -0.12 10.49 5.12
C ASP A 42 -0.33 9.37 4.10
N VAL A 43 0.73 8.62 3.83
CA VAL A 43 0.75 7.56 2.82
C VAL A 43 1.02 6.23 3.51
N SER A 44 0.16 5.25 3.25
CA SER A 44 0.35 3.86 3.67
C SER A 44 0.43 2.97 2.44
N VAL A 45 1.55 2.28 2.28
CA VAL A 45 1.78 1.34 1.18
C VAL A 45 1.78 -0.07 1.75
N VAL A 46 0.96 -0.95 1.16
CA VAL A 46 0.92 -2.38 1.50
C VAL A 46 1.69 -3.15 0.42
N LEU A 47 2.75 -3.83 0.84
CA LEU A 47 3.54 -4.71 -0.03
C LEU A 47 3.15 -6.17 0.24
N ASP A 48 2.60 -6.85 -0.76
CA ASP A 48 2.41 -8.31 -0.75
C ASP A 48 3.54 -8.93 -1.58
N ILE A 49 4.53 -9.51 -0.89
CA ILE A 49 5.73 -10.07 -1.54
C ILE A 49 5.61 -11.60 -1.57
N GLU A 50 5.64 -12.15 -2.78
CA GLU A 50 5.68 -13.60 -3.01
C GLU A 50 7.07 -14.03 -3.49
N CYS A 51 7.68 -14.97 -2.78
CA CYS A 51 8.91 -15.62 -3.23
C CYS A 51 8.54 -16.80 -4.15
N VAL A 52 8.94 -16.71 -5.42
CA VAL A 52 8.68 -17.76 -6.42
C VAL A 52 10.00 -18.42 -6.81
N ASP A 53 10.11 -19.72 -6.57
CA ASP A 53 11.22 -20.52 -7.10
C ASP A 53 11.03 -20.73 -8.61
N MET A 54 11.92 -20.12 -9.41
CA MET A 54 11.93 -20.23 -10.86
C MET A 54 12.40 -21.62 -11.36
N PHE A 55 13.14 -22.38 -10.55
CA PHE A 55 13.72 -23.67 -10.96
C PHE A 55 12.76 -24.84 -10.82
N ALA A 56 11.72 -24.72 -9.99
CA ALA A 56 10.66 -25.72 -9.86
C ALA A 56 9.78 -25.88 -11.12
N ARG A 57 9.89 -24.98 -12.11
CA ARG A 57 9.08 -24.99 -13.35
C ARG A 57 9.73 -25.69 -14.55
N ARG A 58 10.95 -26.22 -14.40
CA ARG A 58 11.73 -26.76 -15.54
C ARG A 58 11.67 -28.28 -15.72
N PHE A 59 10.89 -28.96 -14.88
CA PHE A 59 10.63 -30.40 -14.98
C PHE A 59 9.12 -30.65 -14.84
N ASP A 60 8.37 -30.34 -15.89
CA ASP A 60 7.05 -30.91 -16.19
C ASP A 60 7.14 -31.58 -17.58
#